data_AF-A0AAD5KE53-F1
#
_entry.id   AF-A0AAD5KE53-F1
#
_cell.length_a   1.000
_cell.length_b   1.000
_cell.length_c   1.000
_cell.angle_alpha   90.00
_cell.angle_beta   90.00
_cell.angle_gamma   90.00
#
_symmetry.space_group_name_H-M   'P 1'
#
loop_
_entity.id
_entity.type
_entity.pdbx_description
1 polymer ?
#
loop_
_entity_poly.entity_id
_entity_poly.type
_entity_poly.pdbx_seq_one_letter_code
_entity_poly.pdbx_strand_id
1 'polypeptide(L)'
;MTPLVRASETVGPALKVGDVVIYESTVYPGATEEVCVPVLEKFSGLKFNTDFFCGYSPERINPGDKVNTLTTIRKITSGSTPAVADEVDALYQGIIKAGTWKASSIKVAEAAKVIENSQRDLNIAFVNELSVIFDRIGIDTLEVLEAAGSKWNFLPFRPAWSVGIALAWTLTT
;
A
#
# COMPACT_ATOMS: atom_id res chain seq x y z
N MET A 1 9.57 -6.05 -10.51
CA MET A 1 10.23 -4.78 -10.13
C MET A 1 10.66 -3.90 -11.30
N THR A 2 10.73 -4.37 -12.56
CA THR A 2 11.21 -3.57 -13.70
C THR A 2 10.61 -2.17 -13.86
N PRO A 3 9.28 -1.95 -13.71
CA PRO A 3 8.72 -0.60 -13.85
C PRO A 3 9.22 0.38 -12.78
N LEU A 4 9.36 -0.09 -11.54
CA LEU A 4 9.85 0.72 -10.42
C LEU A 4 11.30 1.15 -10.65
N VAL A 5 12.15 0.19 -11.06
CA VAL A 5 13.56 0.47 -11.40
C VAL A 5 13.64 1.48 -12.55
N ARG A 6 12.87 1.30 -13.63
CA ARG A 6 12.88 2.22 -14.78
C ARG A 6 12.41 3.63 -14.40
N ALA A 7 11.44 3.73 -13.50
CA ALA A 7 11.01 5.02 -12.95
C ALA A 7 12.15 5.68 -12.15
N SER A 8 12.84 4.94 -11.27
CA SER A 8 14.00 5.44 -10.53
C SER A 8 15.15 5.86 -11.45
N GLU A 9 15.43 5.10 -12.53
CA GLU A 9 16.43 5.48 -13.55
C GLU A 9 16.07 6.78 -14.26
N THR A 10 14.78 7.04 -14.46
CA THR A 10 14.29 8.27 -15.10
C THR A 10 14.38 9.47 -14.17
N VAL A 11 14.10 9.28 -12.87
CA VAL A 11 14.15 10.34 -11.86
C VAL A 11 15.59 10.68 -11.47
N GLY A 12 16.47 9.68 -11.36
CA GLY A 12 17.85 9.83 -10.88
C GLY A 12 18.62 11.01 -11.48
N PRO A 13 18.71 11.16 -12.82
CA PRO A 13 19.45 12.25 -13.46
C PRO A 13 18.88 13.64 -13.21
N ALA A 14 17.61 13.74 -12.77
CA ALA A 14 16.95 15.01 -12.48
C ALA A 14 17.12 15.44 -11.02
N LEU A 15 17.63 14.57 -10.14
CA LEU A 15 17.79 14.85 -8.72
C LEU A 15 18.83 15.93 -8.45
N LYS A 16 18.52 16.76 -7.46
CA LYS A 16 19.39 17.80 -6.91
C LYS A 16 19.57 17.56 -5.41
N VAL A 17 20.60 18.22 -4.87
CA VAL A 17 20.85 18.22 -3.43
C VAL A 17 19.65 18.82 -2.70
N GLY A 18 19.10 18.09 -1.74
CA GLY A 18 17.92 18.43 -0.94
C GLY A 18 16.63 17.80 -1.43
N ASP A 19 16.59 17.16 -2.61
CA ASP A 19 15.35 16.60 -3.15
C ASP A 19 14.84 15.38 -2.34
N VAL A 20 13.52 15.23 -2.30
CA VAL A 20 12.82 14.08 -1.69
C VAL A 20 12.06 13.32 -2.78
N VAL A 21 12.38 12.04 -2.96
CA VAL A 21 11.64 11.14 -3.87
C VAL A 21 10.58 10.36 -3.10
N ILE A 22 9.30 10.55 -3.45
CA ILE A 22 8.19 9.86 -2.78
C ILE A 22 7.68 8.71 -3.67
N TYR A 23 7.71 7.49 -3.16
CA TYR A 23 7.15 6.32 -3.83
C TYR A 23 5.73 6.03 -3.34
N GLU A 24 4.80 5.80 -4.28
CA GLU A 24 3.41 5.42 -3.96
C GLU A 24 3.04 4.00 -4.45
N SER A 25 3.95 3.36 -5.20
CA SER A 25 3.75 2.01 -5.73
C SER A 25 3.72 0.97 -4.62
N THR A 26 2.82 0.00 -4.70
CA THR A 26 2.82 -1.13 -3.76
C THR A 26 4.04 -2.01 -4.00
N VAL A 27 4.82 -2.21 -2.95
CA VAL A 27 6.08 -2.96 -2.96
C VAL A 27 6.21 -3.79 -1.69
N TYR A 28 7.20 -4.70 -1.65
CA TYR A 28 7.53 -5.42 -0.43
C TYR A 28 8.27 -4.51 0.58
N PRO A 29 8.22 -4.81 1.88
CA PRO A 29 8.91 -4.01 2.90
C PRO A 29 10.43 -4.02 2.71
N GLY A 30 11.02 -2.85 2.47
CA GLY A 30 12.42 -2.65 2.17
C GLY A 30 12.70 -2.30 0.71
N ALA A 31 11.74 -2.47 -0.21
CA ALA A 31 11.99 -2.27 -1.64
C ALA A 31 12.46 -0.85 -1.98
N THR A 32 11.93 0.18 -1.32
CA THR A 32 12.38 1.56 -1.53
C THR A 32 13.88 1.72 -1.22
N GLU A 33 14.34 1.20 -0.08
CA GLU A 33 15.73 1.34 0.37
C GLU A 33 16.68 0.35 -0.32
N GLU A 34 16.22 -0.86 -0.62
CA GLU A 34 17.05 -1.97 -1.13
C GLU A 34 17.15 -1.97 -2.66
N VAL A 35 16.14 -1.43 -3.36
CA VAL A 35 16.05 -1.45 -4.82
C VAL A 35 16.10 -0.06 -5.42
N CYS A 36 15.26 0.86 -4.94
CA CYS A 36 15.12 2.17 -5.57
C CYS A 36 16.30 3.10 -5.24
N VAL A 37 16.71 3.16 -3.97
CA VAL A 37 17.82 4.01 -3.52
C VAL A 37 19.12 3.73 -4.28
N PRO A 38 19.60 2.47 -4.44
CA PRO A 38 20.82 2.19 -5.21
C PRO A 38 20.75 2.65 -6.67
N VAL A 39 19.56 2.61 -7.28
CA VAL A 39 19.35 3.10 -8.65
C VAL A 39 19.40 4.62 -8.67
N LEU A 40 18.74 5.30 -7.73
CA LEU A 40 18.79 6.76 -7.62
C LEU A 40 20.22 7.26 -7.40
N GLU A 41 20.98 6.66 -6.47
CA GLU A 41 22.39 7.00 -6.22
C GLU A 41 23.23 6.83 -7.49
N LYS A 42 23.08 5.70 -8.18
CA LYS A 42 23.82 5.40 -9.41
C LYS A 42 23.57 6.42 -10.52
N PHE A 43 22.31 6.82 -10.74
CA PHE A 43 21.94 7.68 -11.86
C PHE A 43 22.02 9.18 -11.55
N SER A 44 21.98 9.57 -10.28
CA SER A 44 22.16 10.96 -9.84
C SER A 44 23.61 11.31 -9.51
N GLY A 45 24.40 10.33 -9.05
CA GLY A 45 25.71 10.57 -8.43
C GLY A 45 25.64 11.16 -7.03
N LEU A 46 24.44 11.31 -6.45
CA LEU A 46 24.18 11.83 -5.11
C LEU A 46 24.10 10.69 -4.09
N LYS A 47 24.28 11.02 -2.80
CA LYS A 47 24.19 10.06 -1.70
C LYS A 47 22.87 10.13 -0.94
N PHE A 48 22.28 8.97 -0.68
CA PHE A 48 21.05 8.87 0.09
C PHE A 48 21.23 9.33 1.54
N ASN A 49 20.21 10.00 2.08
CA ASN A 49 20.18 10.62 3.41
C ASN A 49 21.29 11.65 3.68
N THR A 50 22.00 12.09 2.64
CA THR A 50 23.01 13.16 2.72
C THR A 50 22.67 14.24 1.69
N ASP A 51 22.60 13.85 0.43
CA ASP A 51 22.34 14.74 -0.69
C ASP A 51 20.87 14.66 -1.14
N PHE A 52 20.23 13.50 -1.07
CA PHE A 52 18.79 13.37 -1.35
C PHE A 52 18.13 12.42 -0.36
N PHE A 53 16.80 12.46 -0.29
CA PHE A 53 16.01 11.69 0.65
C PHE A 53 14.88 10.96 -0.05
N CYS A 54 14.24 10.04 0.66
CA CYS A 54 13.07 9.32 0.15
C CYS A 54 11.90 9.39 1.13
N GLY A 55 10.71 9.34 0.58
CA GLY A 55 9.47 9.12 1.31
C GLY A 55 8.67 7.98 0.69
N TYR A 56 7.69 7.50 1.43
CA TYR A 56 6.75 6.50 0.93
C TYR A 56 5.33 6.80 1.42
N SER A 57 4.38 6.75 0.49
CA SER A 57 2.97 7.02 0.77
C SER A 57 2.08 6.18 -0.15
N PRO A 58 1.66 4.97 0.29
CA PRO A 58 1.01 4.01 -0.59
C PRO A 58 -0.35 4.51 -1.06
N GLU A 59 -0.69 4.21 -2.30
CA GLU A 59 -2.02 4.48 -2.85
C GLU A 59 -3.10 3.64 -2.13
N ARG A 60 -4.25 4.26 -1.84
CA ARG A 60 -5.39 3.64 -1.13
C ARG A 60 -6.74 3.93 -1.79
N ILE A 61 -6.79 4.67 -2.91
CA ILE A 61 -8.04 4.88 -3.65
C ILE A 61 -8.48 3.61 -4.39
N ASN A 62 -9.79 3.43 -4.50
CA ASN A 62 -10.40 2.47 -5.42
C ASN A 62 -10.85 3.22 -6.68
N PRO A 63 -10.46 2.78 -7.89
CA PRO A 63 -10.95 3.38 -9.13
C PRO A 63 -12.48 3.38 -9.18
N GLY A 64 -13.07 4.56 -9.43
CA GLY A 64 -14.53 4.73 -9.54
C GLY A 64 -15.28 4.91 -8.21
N ASP A 65 -14.59 4.85 -7.06
CA ASP A 65 -15.20 5.16 -5.76
C ASP A 65 -15.43 6.67 -5.59
N LYS A 66 -16.70 7.07 -5.50
CA LYS A 66 -17.11 8.48 -5.36
C LYS A 66 -17.18 8.94 -3.90
N VAL A 67 -17.10 8.01 -2.95
CA VAL A 67 -17.22 8.29 -1.51
C VAL A 67 -15.83 8.32 -0.88
N ASN A 68 -15.03 7.28 -1.13
CA ASN A 68 -13.66 7.15 -0.61
C ASN A 68 -12.63 7.68 -1.62
N THR A 69 -12.70 8.99 -1.86
CA THR A 69 -11.77 9.72 -2.73
C THR A 69 -10.42 9.96 -2.03
N LEU A 70 -9.39 10.34 -2.81
CA LEU A 70 -8.07 10.71 -2.28
C LEU A 70 -8.15 11.64 -1.06
N THR A 71 -9.00 12.68 -1.12
CA THR A 71 -9.08 13.68 -0.04
C THR A 71 -9.82 13.19 1.21
N THR A 72 -10.64 12.13 1.10
CA THR A 72 -11.53 11.65 2.17
C THR A 72 -11.02 10.39 2.86
N ILE A 73 -9.95 9.77 2.35
CA ILE A 73 -9.31 8.61 2.98
C ILE A 73 -8.05 9.04 3.74
N ARG A 74 -7.85 8.50 4.94
CA ARG A 74 -6.62 8.73 5.69
C ARG A 74 -5.44 8.10 4.94
N LYS A 75 -4.39 8.87 4.66
CA LYS A 75 -3.21 8.40 3.90
C LYS A 75 -2.06 8.05 4.86
N ILE A 76 -1.32 6.97 4.57
CA ILE A 76 -0.10 6.63 5.31
C ILE A 76 1.06 7.42 4.70
N THR A 77 1.91 8.03 5.53
CA THR A 77 3.07 8.83 5.12
C THR A 77 4.30 8.32 5.87
N SER A 78 5.48 8.46 5.26
CA SER A 78 6.75 8.09 5.89
C SER A 78 7.91 8.75 5.16
N GLY A 79 9.04 8.90 5.85
CA GLY A 79 10.28 9.44 5.31
C GLY A 79 11.49 8.61 5.76
N SER A 80 12.59 8.76 5.04
CA SER A 80 13.86 8.08 5.33
C SER A 80 14.60 8.64 6.55
N THR A 81 14.21 9.83 7.00
CA THR A 81 14.62 10.46 8.26
C THR A 81 13.41 11.08 8.97
N PRO A 82 13.47 11.38 10.28
CA PRO A 82 12.36 12.04 10.97
C PRO A 82 11.95 13.37 10.35
N ALA A 83 12.92 14.19 9.94
CA ALA A 83 12.66 15.48 9.31
C ALA A 83 11.95 15.33 7.95
N VAL A 84 12.39 14.38 7.13
CA VAL A 84 11.75 14.07 5.84
C VAL A 84 10.36 13.48 6.07
N ALA A 85 10.17 12.67 7.12
CA ALA A 85 8.85 12.15 7.47
C ALA A 85 7.88 13.28 7.84
N ASP A 86 8.34 14.31 8.55
CA ASP A 86 7.54 15.50 8.86
C ASP A 86 7.18 16.30 7.59
N GLU A 87 8.14 16.49 6.68
CA GLU A 87 7.94 17.21 5.42
C GLU A 87 6.95 16.49 4.49
N VAL A 88 7.13 15.18 4.31
CA VAL A 88 6.22 14.33 3.53
C VAL A 88 4.82 14.33 4.15
N ASP A 89 4.73 14.23 5.48
CA ASP A 89 3.45 14.27 6.19
C ASP A 89 2.72 15.60 5.99
N ALA A 90 3.43 16.72 6.13
CA ALA A 90 2.89 18.06 5.90
C ALA A 90 2.40 18.26 4.46
N LEU A 91 3.17 17.76 3.47
CA LEU A 91 2.79 17.80 2.06
C LEU A 91 1.42 17.13 1.83
N TYR A 92 1.23 15.91 2.32
CA TYR A 92 -0.04 15.21 2.15
C TYR A 92 -1.16 15.80 3.01
N GLN A 93 -0.88 16.30 4.23
CA GLN A 93 -1.90 16.99 5.03
C GLN A 93 -2.48 18.23 4.33
N GLY A 94 -1.72 18.88 3.45
CA GLY A 94 -2.20 19.99 2.63
C GLY A 94 -3.36 19.61 1.68
N ILE A 95 -3.51 18.33 1.33
CA ILE A 95 -4.54 17.84 0.39
C ILE A 95 -5.50 16.80 0.99
N ILE A 96 -5.09 16.05 2.02
CA ILE A 96 -5.87 14.96 2.62
C ILE A 96 -6.70 15.47 3.81
N LYS A 97 -7.98 15.72 3.60
CA LYS A 97 -8.91 16.22 4.63
C LYS A 97 -9.14 15.24 5.79
N ALA A 98 -9.07 13.93 5.50
CA ALA A 98 -9.17 12.88 6.53
C ALA A 98 -7.90 12.74 7.38
N GLY A 99 -6.88 13.56 7.13
CA GLY A 99 -5.59 13.54 7.80
C GLY A 99 -4.69 12.42 7.31
N THR A 100 -3.53 12.32 7.96
CA THR A 100 -2.48 11.36 7.62
C THR A 100 -2.15 10.46 8.81
N TRP A 101 -1.47 9.36 8.53
CA TRP A 101 -0.83 8.50 9.53
C TRP A 101 0.66 8.43 9.19
N LYS A 102 1.48 9.18 9.93
CA LYS A 102 2.93 9.15 9.80
C LYS A 102 3.50 7.89 10.45
N ALA A 103 3.92 6.95 9.63
CA ALA A 103 4.58 5.72 10.08
C ALA A 103 6.00 6.02 10.59
N SER A 104 6.51 5.14 11.44
CA SER A 104 7.84 5.29 12.05
C SER A 104 9.00 5.09 11.07
N SER A 105 8.76 4.42 9.93
CA SER A 105 9.73 4.25 8.84
C SER A 105 9.03 3.90 7.53
N ILE A 106 9.76 4.03 6.41
CA ILE A 106 9.31 3.59 5.08
C ILE A 106 8.93 2.11 5.09
N LYS A 107 9.77 1.26 5.70
CA LYS A 107 9.54 -0.18 5.81
C LYS A 107 8.24 -0.53 6.54
N VAL A 108 7.88 0.22 7.58
CA VAL A 108 6.59 0.04 8.28
C VAL A 108 5.41 0.46 7.39
N ALA A 109 5.53 1.55 6.63
CA ALA A 109 4.49 2.00 5.71
C ALA A 109 4.29 1.01 4.54
N GLU A 110 5.36 0.45 3.99
CA GLU A 110 5.32 -0.61 2.98
C GLU A 110 4.62 -1.85 3.56
N ALA A 111 5.04 -2.31 4.75
CA ALA A 111 4.45 -3.48 5.42
C ALA A 111 2.96 -3.31 5.75
N ALA A 112 2.54 -2.11 6.19
CA ALA A 112 1.14 -1.82 6.46
C ALA A 112 0.28 -2.07 5.22
N LYS A 113 0.76 -1.65 4.03
CA LYS A 113 0.03 -1.87 2.78
C LYS A 113 -0.06 -3.35 2.40
N VAL A 114 1.02 -4.12 2.64
CA VAL A 114 1.00 -5.57 2.39
C VAL A 114 -0.01 -6.27 3.28
N ILE A 115 -0.08 -5.92 4.57
CA ILE A 115 -1.03 -6.51 5.53
C ILE A 115 -2.48 -6.17 5.14
N GLU A 116 -2.77 -4.92 4.75
CA GLU A 116 -4.10 -4.51 4.29
C GLU A 116 -4.62 -5.39 3.16
N ASN A 117 -3.78 -5.62 2.14
CA ASN A 117 -4.13 -6.48 1.02
C ASN A 117 -4.24 -7.95 1.47
N SER A 118 -3.31 -8.43 2.32
CA SER A 118 -3.25 -9.83 2.78
C SER A 118 -4.48 -10.22 3.56
N GLN A 119 -4.92 -9.34 4.46
CA GLN A 119 -6.14 -9.55 5.22
C GLN A 119 -7.36 -9.67 4.30
N ARG A 120 -7.50 -8.79 3.30
CA ARG A 120 -8.63 -8.82 2.38
C ARG A 120 -8.66 -10.14 1.60
N ASP A 121 -7.53 -10.53 1.03
CA ASP A 121 -7.44 -11.69 0.15
C ASP A 121 -7.64 -13.00 0.91
N LEU A 122 -7.06 -13.14 2.11
CA LEU A 122 -7.30 -14.30 2.97
C LEU A 122 -8.77 -14.46 3.34
N ASN A 123 -9.45 -13.36 3.68
CA ASN A 123 -10.87 -13.42 4.02
C ASN A 123 -11.75 -13.73 2.82
N ILE A 124 -11.45 -13.19 1.63
CA ILE A 124 -12.18 -13.55 0.39
C ILE A 124 -11.97 -15.03 0.06
N ALA A 125 -10.72 -15.53 0.13
CA ALA A 125 -10.42 -16.93 -0.12
C ALA A 125 -11.16 -17.84 0.87
N PHE A 126 -11.17 -17.50 2.14
CA PHE A 126 -11.90 -18.23 3.17
C PHE A 126 -13.41 -18.31 2.87
N VAL A 127 -14.04 -17.18 2.49
CA VAL A 127 -15.47 -17.14 2.14
C VAL A 127 -15.77 -17.92 0.85
N ASN A 128 -14.87 -17.89 -0.14
CA ASN A 128 -14.99 -18.69 -1.34
C ASN A 128 -14.94 -20.20 -1.05
N GLU A 129 -14.02 -20.65 -0.18
CA GLU A 129 -13.95 -22.05 0.24
C GLU A 129 -15.20 -22.50 1.00
N LEU A 130 -15.72 -21.65 1.90
CA LEU A 130 -17.00 -21.91 2.58
C LEU A 130 -18.15 -22.03 1.58
N SER A 131 -18.16 -21.20 0.53
CA SER A 131 -19.21 -21.23 -0.50
C SER A 131 -19.29 -22.60 -1.19
N VAL A 132 -18.13 -23.19 -1.51
CA VAL A 132 -18.05 -24.53 -2.11
C VAL A 132 -18.55 -25.61 -1.15
N ILE A 133 -18.25 -25.49 0.14
CA ILE A 133 -18.72 -26.45 1.16
C ILE A 133 -20.23 -26.36 1.31
N PHE A 134 -20.78 -25.15 1.44
CA PHE A 134 -22.22 -24.93 1.62
C PHE A 134 -23.04 -25.38 0.42
N ASP A 135 -22.55 -25.12 -0.80
CA ASP A 135 -23.15 -25.61 -2.04
C ASP A 135 -23.27 -27.15 -2.04
N ARG A 136 -22.22 -27.87 -1.62
CA ARG A 136 -22.22 -29.34 -1.55
C ARG A 136 -23.20 -29.92 -0.53
N ILE A 137 -23.58 -29.16 0.50
CA ILE A 137 -24.54 -29.59 1.53
C ILE A 137 -25.92 -28.93 1.38
N GLY A 138 -26.15 -28.19 0.29
CA GLY A 138 -27.43 -27.58 -0.04
C GLY A 138 -27.82 -26.37 0.83
N ILE A 139 -26.83 -25.59 1.29
CA ILE A 139 -27.05 -24.39 2.11
C ILE A 139 -26.70 -23.13 1.30
N ASP A 140 -27.52 -22.09 1.37
CA ASP A 140 -27.21 -20.79 0.76
C ASP A 140 -26.11 -20.08 1.55
N THR A 141 -25.00 -19.79 0.88
CA THR A 141 -23.87 -19.09 1.49
C THR A 141 -24.24 -17.68 1.93
N LEU A 142 -25.10 -16.98 1.19
CA LEU A 142 -25.51 -15.62 1.56
C LEU A 142 -26.34 -15.63 2.84
N GLU A 143 -27.27 -16.58 2.97
CA GLU A 143 -28.08 -16.76 4.20
C GLU A 143 -27.19 -17.02 5.42
N VAL A 144 -26.18 -17.90 5.27
CA VAL A 144 -25.21 -18.18 6.36
C VAL A 144 -24.40 -16.93 6.73
N LEU A 145 -23.93 -16.16 5.74
CA LEU A 145 -23.16 -14.94 5.98
C LEU A 145 -24.01 -13.84 6.64
N GLU A 146 -25.30 -13.72 6.28
CA GLU A 146 -26.25 -12.80 6.92
C GLU A 146 -26.52 -13.21 8.38
N ALA A 147 -26.73 -14.49 8.63
CA ALA A 147 -26.90 -15.03 9.98
C ALA A 147 -25.64 -14.80 10.85
N ALA A 148 -24.45 -15.09 10.32
CA ALA A 148 -23.18 -14.85 11.00
C ALA A 148 -22.92 -13.35 11.25
N GLY A 149 -23.35 -12.50 10.31
CA GLY A 149 -23.28 -11.04 10.39
C GLY A 149 -24.08 -10.41 11.54
N SER A 150 -25.01 -11.16 12.16
CA SER A 150 -25.70 -10.71 13.38
C SER A 150 -24.76 -10.54 14.58
N LYS A 151 -23.58 -11.17 14.57
CA LYS A 151 -22.57 -11.03 15.62
C LYS A 151 -21.83 -9.69 15.47
N TRP A 152 -21.81 -8.91 16.55
CA TRP A 152 -21.28 -7.53 16.59
C TRP A 152 -19.83 -7.33 16.09
N ASN A 153 -18.99 -8.37 16.08
CA ASN A 153 -17.61 -8.32 15.60
C ASN A 153 -17.35 -9.19 14.37
N PHE A 154 -18.42 -9.62 13.68
CA PHE A 154 -18.27 -10.31 12.40
C PHE A 154 -17.87 -9.31 11.32
N LEU A 155 -16.86 -9.65 10.53
CA LEU A 155 -16.42 -8.85 9.40
C LEU A 155 -17.06 -9.43 8.13
N PRO A 156 -18.02 -8.74 7.50
CA PRO A 156 -18.86 -9.31 6.45
C PRO A 156 -18.16 -9.30 5.09
N PHE A 157 -17.20 -10.21 4.91
CA PHE A 157 -16.61 -10.48 3.59
C PHE A 157 -17.58 -11.28 2.73
N ARG A 158 -17.59 -11.01 1.42
CA ARG A 158 -18.45 -11.68 0.44
C ARG A 158 -17.63 -12.50 -0.53
N PRO A 159 -18.20 -13.58 -1.11
CA PRO A 159 -17.54 -14.31 -2.19
C PRO A 159 -17.26 -13.37 -3.36
N ALA A 160 -16.11 -13.54 -4.00
CA ALA A 160 -15.72 -12.72 -5.15
C ALA A 160 -14.91 -13.53 -6.17
N TRP A 161 -15.07 -13.19 -7.45
CA TRP A 161 -14.46 -13.88 -8.58
C TRP A 161 -12.94 -13.69 -8.69
N SER A 162 -12.35 -12.74 -7.94
CA SER A 162 -10.91 -12.43 -8.01
C SER A 162 -10.29 -12.08 -6.67
N VAL A 163 -9.14 -12.69 -6.38
CA VAL A 163 -8.13 -12.26 -5.40
C VAL A 163 -7.35 -11.08 -6.00
N GLY A 164 -7.09 -10.02 -5.24
CA GLY A 164 -6.52 -8.78 -5.79
C GLY A 164 -5.11 -8.95 -6.37
N ILE A 165 -4.82 -8.32 -7.52
CA ILE A 165 -3.52 -8.37 -8.23
C ILE A 165 -2.33 -7.94 -7.34
N ALA A 166 -2.57 -7.16 -6.29
CA ALA A 166 -1.52 -6.54 -5.47
C ALA A 166 -0.65 -7.56 -4.70
N LEU A 167 -1.19 -8.72 -4.32
CA LEU A 167 -0.47 -9.72 -3.53
C LEU A 167 0.43 -10.65 -4.35
N ALA A 168 0.04 -10.95 -5.59
CA ALA A 168 0.80 -11.84 -6.46
C ALA A 168 2.24 -11.32 -6.69
N TRP A 169 2.47 -10.01 -6.61
CA TRP A 169 3.77 -9.39 -6.78
C TRP A 169 4.59 -9.23 -5.49
N THR A 170 3.97 -9.28 -4.31
CA THR A 170 4.65 -9.00 -3.03
C THR A 170 5.20 -10.23 -2.34
N LEU A 171 4.73 -11.43 -2.70
CA LEU A 171 5.14 -12.70 -2.09
C LEU A 171 5.99 -13.60 -3.01
N THR A 172 6.25 -13.19 -4.26
CA THR A 172 6.94 -14.02 -5.27
C THR A 172 8.33 -13.51 -5.67
N THR A 173 8.88 -12.55 -4.94
CA THR A 173 10.25 -12.01 -5.09
C THR A 173 10.99 -12.08 -3.78
#